data_AF-A0A376Y5P6-F1
#
_entry.id   AF-A0A376Y5P6-F1
#
_cell.length_a   1.000
_cell.length_b   1.000
_cell.length_c   1.000
_cell.angle_alpha   90.00
_cell.angle_beta   90.00
_cell.angle_gamma   90.00
#
_symmetry.space_group_name_H-M   'P 1'
#
loop_
_entity.id
_entity.type
_entity.pdbx_description
1 polymer ?
#
loop_
_entity_poly.entity_id
_entity_poly.type
_entity_poly.pdbx_seq_one_letter_code
_entity_poly.pdbx_strand_id
1 'polypeptide(L)' 'MVTYPSTHGVYEETIREVCEVVHQFGGQVYLDGANMNAQVGIHLTGLYWRGRLAP' A
#
# COMPACT_ATOMS: atom_id res chain seq x y z
N MET A 1 -9.39 -2.44 -2.20
CA MET A 1 -8.28 -3.29 -2.66
C MET A 1 -7.46 -2.48 -3.63
N VAL A 2 -6.14 -2.56 -3.55
CA VAL A 2 -5.19 -1.87 -4.44
C VAL A 2 -4.14 -2.86 -4.91
N THR A 3 -3.62 -2.67 -6.12
CA THR A 3 -2.43 -3.38 -6.61
C THR A 3 -1.30 -2.37 -6.64
N TYR A 4 -0.16 -2.69 -6.01
CA TYR A 4 1.00 -1.81 -5.97
C TYR A 4 2.27 -2.59 -6.34
N PRO A 5 3.15 -2.11 -7.23
CA PRO A 5 2.92 -1.06 -8.23
C PRO A 5 1.59 -1.22 -8.98
N SER A 6 1.06 -0.13 -9.54
CA SER A 6 -0.25 -0.14 -10.19
C SER A 6 -0.30 -1.13 -11.37
N THR A 7 -1.49 -1.40 -11.90
CA THR A 7 -1.63 -2.28 -13.08
C THR A 7 -0.96 -1.70 -14.34
N HIS A 8 -0.62 -0.42 -14.35
CA HIS A 8 0.20 0.22 -15.37
C HIS A 8 1.72 -0.02 -15.17
N GLY A 9 2.11 -0.72 -14.10
CA GLY A 9 3.51 -0.98 -13.77
C GLY A 9 4.24 0.20 -13.13
N VAL A 10 3.52 1.19 -12.61
CA VAL A 10 4.07 2.45 -12.08
C VAL A 10 3.95 2.51 -10.56
N TYR A 11 4.97 3.04 -9.90
CA TYR A 11 4.93 3.43 -8.48
C TYR A 11 4.19 4.76 -8.33
N GLU A 12 2.95 4.70 -7.89
CA GLU A 12 2.14 5.89 -7.63
C GLU A 12 2.61 6.58 -6.34
N GLU A 13 3.01 7.85 -6.42
CA GLU A 13 3.43 8.63 -5.24
C GLU A 13 2.31 8.85 -4.23
N THR A 14 1.05 8.84 -4.70
CA THR A 14 -0.16 9.17 -3.92
C THR A 14 -0.77 8.01 -3.14
N ILE A 15 -0.13 6.84 -3.17
CA ILE A 15 -0.73 5.62 -2.61
C ILE A 15 -0.90 5.67 -1.09
N ARG A 16 -0.08 6.48 -0.40
CA ARG A 16 -0.17 6.67 1.06
C ARG A 16 -1.42 7.47 1.42
N GLU A 17 -1.66 8.57 0.72
CA GLU A 17 -2.81 9.46 0.91
C GLU A 17 -4.11 8.69 0.67
N VAL A 18 -4.16 7.86 -0.38
CA VAL A 18 -5.30 6.99 -0.65
C VAL A 18 -5.58 6.06 0.53
N CYS A 19 -4.55 5.45 1.13
CA CYS A 19 -4.72 4.56 2.27
C CYS A 19 -5.13 5.31 3.54
N GLU A 20 -4.58 6.50 3.77
CA GLU A 20 -4.96 7.36 4.89
C GLU A 20 -6.44 7.76 4.82
N VAL A 21 -6.93 8.17 3.64
CA VAL A 21 -8.35 8.47 3.45
C VAL A 21 -9.22 7.26 3.78
N VAL A 22 -8.91 6.07 3.27
CA VAL A 22 -9.68 4.85 3.59
C VAL A 22 -9.69 4.57 5.09
N HIS A 23 -8.54 4.71 5.76
CA HIS A 23 -8.42 4.49 7.20
C HIS A 23 -9.17 5.56 8.03
N GLN A 24 -9.22 6.81 7.60
CA GLN A 24 -9.97 7.89 8.26
C GLN A 24 -11.48 7.56 8.38
N PHE A 25 -12.02 6.84 7.40
CA PHE A 25 -13.40 6.37 7.41
C PHE A 25 -13.57 4.96 8.02
N GLY A 26 -12.56 4.47 8.74
CA GLY A 26 -12.59 3.16 9.42
C GLY A 26 -12.46 1.95 8.48
N GLY A 27 -12.14 2.18 7.21
CA GLY A 27 -11.90 1.12 6.23
C GLY A 27 -10.57 0.41 6.43
N GLN A 28 -10.37 -0.69 5.71
CA GLN A 28 -9.11 -1.42 5.63
C GLN A 28 -8.68 -1.51 4.17
N VAL A 29 -7.37 -1.40 3.92
CA VAL A 29 -6.82 -1.54 2.58
C VAL A 29 -6.21 -2.93 2.40
N TYR A 30 -6.81 -3.71 1.51
CA TYR A 30 -6.21 -4.95 1.02
C TYR A 30 -5.26 -4.65 -0.13
N LEU A 31 -4.02 -5.10 -0.03
CA LEU A 31 -3.06 -5.06 -1.12
C LEU A 31 -3.07 -6.40 -1.88
N ASP A 32 -3.36 -6.32 -3.16
CA ASP A 32 -3.17 -7.39 -4.12
C ASP A 32 -1.67 -7.58 -4.43
N GLY A 33 -1.19 -8.80 -4.21
CA GLY A 33 0.20 -9.20 -4.35
C GLY A 33 0.65 -9.52 -5.78
N ALA A 34 -0.20 -9.34 -6.79
CA ALA A 34 0.13 -9.65 -8.19
C ALA A 34 1.46 -9.03 -8.66
N ASN A 35 1.79 -7.82 -8.20
CA ASN A 35 3.03 -7.10 -8.56
C ASN A 35 4.11 -7.12 -7.45
N MET A 36 4.02 -8.06 -6.49
CA MET A 36 4.92 -8.07 -5.33
C MET A 36 6.38 -8.32 -5.71
N ASN A 37 6.67 -8.95 -6.85
CA ASN A 37 8.06 -9.15 -7.32
C ASN A 37 8.81 -7.84 -7.53
N ALA A 38 8.10 -6.73 -7.81
CA ALA A 38 8.71 -5.41 -7.88
C ALA A 38 9.07 -4.85 -6.48
N GLN A 39 8.46 -5.35 -5.41
CA GLN A 39 8.68 -4.88 -4.03
C GLN A 39 9.67 -5.75 -3.24
N VAL A 40 9.81 -7.03 -3.57
CA VAL A 40 10.65 -7.98 -2.81
C VAL A 40 12.09 -7.46 -2.71
N GLY A 41 12.59 -7.33 -1.47
CA GLY A 41 13.96 -6.87 -1.21
C GLY A 41 14.16 -5.36 -1.28
N ILE A 42 13.14 -4.58 -1.67
CA ILE A 42 13.19 -3.11 -1.79
C ILE A 42 12.27 -2.45 -0.76
N HIS A 43 11.04 -2.96 -0.61
CA HIS A 43 10.04 -2.40 0.30
C HIS A 43 9.42 -3.48 1.19
N LEU A 44 9.24 -3.16 2.47
CA LEU A 44 8.47 -3.98 3.41
C LEU A 44 7.01 -3.56 3.34
N THR A 45 6.26 -4.23 2.47
CA THR A 45 4.84 -4.01 2.23
C THR A 45 4.02 -3.81 3.52
N GLY A 46 4.18 -4.67 4.53
CA GLY A 46 3.42 -4.58 5.79
C GLY A 46 3.70 -3.34 6.66
N LEU A 47 4.86 -2.69 6.51
CA LEU A 47 5.22 -1.49 7.27
C LEU A 47 4.67 -0.21 6.64
N TYR A 48 4.52 -0.17 5.32
CA TYR A 48 3.95 0.99 4.61
C TYR A 48 2.44 1.14 4.85
N TRP A 49 1.73 0.02 5.04
CA TRP A 49 0.26 0.01 5.10
C TRP A 49 -0.32 0.04 6.52
N ARG A 50 0.46 -0.33 7.55
CA ARG A 50 0.04 -0.13 8.93
C ARG A 50 0.31 1.32 9.33
N GLY A 51 -0.69 2.18 9.19
CA GLY A 51 -0.75 3.52 9.80
C GLY A 51 -0.78 3.51 11.34
N ARG A 52 -0.09 2.56 11.98
CA ARG A 52 0.16 2.48 13.43
C ARG A 52 1.59 2.01 13.66
N LEU A 53 2.51 2.96 13.67
CA LEU A 53 3.42 3.04 14.81
C LEU A 53 2.58 3.61 15.96
N ALA A 54 1.78 2.74 16.60
CA ALA A 54 1.63 2.85 18.05
C ALA A 54 3.03 2.52 18.61
N PRO A 55 3.47 3.22 19.67
CA PRO A 55 4.89 3.48 19.98
C PRO A 55 5.84 2.30 19.79
#